data_AF-A0A969ICA3-F1
#
_entry.id   AF-A0A969ICA3-F1
#
_cell.length_a   1.000
_cell.length_b   1.000
_cell.length_c   1.000
_cell.angle_alpha   90.00
_cell.angle_beta   90.00
_cell.angle_gamma   90.00
#
_symmetry.space_group_name_H-M   'P 1'
#
loop_
_entity.id
_entity.type
_entity.pdbx_description
1 polymer ?
#
loop_
_entity_poly.entity_id
_entity_poly.type
_entity_poly.pdbx_seq_one_letter_code
_entity_poly.pdbx_strand_id
1 'polypeptide(L)'
;MSEVVKSLGVDCQGHLEGCHVLAISDSSEINRQAHQGRLQPEGVGVVGNNQDVGFFIHPTLVVESETGLPLGLSTVQVWHRPAERPSKAERHYKRQPIEEKESYKWIKSAQGSEAVFEAGGVTQVTYIGDSESDIHEPWFQMPQTHRPLLVRACRDRLLSDCEASLFAHLALNPCWEHTRLTCWLTHGSTEKPGRRR
;
A
#
# COMPACT_ATOMS: atom_id res chain seq x y z
N MET A 1 -19.47 -0.74 8.61
CA MET A 1 -18.21 -0.35 7.93
C MET A 1 -18.38 -0.32 6.41
N SER A 2 -19.02 -1.32 5.79
CA SER A 2 -19.23 -1.39 4.34
C SER A 2 -19.97 -0.18 3.75
N GLU A 3 -20.98 0.37 4.43
CA GLU A 3 -21.73 1.55 3.96
C GLU A 3 -20.84 2.78 3.81
N VAL A 4 -19.99 3.06 4.81
CA VAL A 4 -19.09 4.22 4.81
C VAL A 4 -18.06 4.08 3.69
N VAL A 5 -17.46 2.90 3.53
CA VAL A 5 -16.51 2.65 2.44
C VAL A 5 -17.16 2.84 1.07
N LYS A 6 -18.41 2.38 0.91
CA LYS A 6 -19.17 2.61 -0.33
C LYS A 6 -19.44 4.10 -0.57
N SER A 7 -19.87 4.84 0.46
CA SER A 7 -20.10 6.28 0.36
C SER A 7 -18.85 7.02 -0.09
N LEU A 8 -17.69 6.73 0.53
CA LEU A 8 -16.41 7.31 0.14
C LEU A 8 -16.06 7.02 -1.33
N GLY A 9 -16.29 5.77 -1.77
CA GLY A 9 -16.07 5.38 -3.15
C GLY A 9 -16.99 6.10 -4.13
N VAL A 10 -18.28 6.26 -3.78
CA VAL A 10 -19.27 7.00 -4.60
C VAL A 10 -18.92 8.48 -4.70
N ASP A 11 -18.53 9.10 -3.58
CA ASP A 11 -18.10 10.50 -3.57
C ASP A 11 -16.85 10.67 -4.45
N CYS A 12 -15.87 9.76 -4.32
CA CYS A 12 -14.69 9.75 -5.18
C CYS A 12 -15.07 9.59 -6.66
N GLN A 13 -16.00 8.68 -6.98
CA GLN A 13 -16.43 8.35 -8.34
C GLN A 13 -16.90 9.59 -9.13
N GLY A 14 -17.61 10.51 -8.45
CA GLY A 14 -18.17 11.71 -9.08
C GLY A 14 -17.13 12.70 -9.64
N HIS A 15 -15.84 12.46 -9.38
CA HIS A 15 -14.74 13.35 -9.77
C HIS A 15 -13.76 12.72 -10.78
N LEU A 16 -14.08 11.56 -11.34
CA LEU A 16 -13.11 10.72 -12.07
C LEU A 16 -13.19 10.77 -13.60
N GLU A 17 -14.24 11.38 -14.15
CA GLU A 17 -14.57 11.28 -15.57
C GLU A 17 -13.42 11.80 -16.46
N GLY A 18 -12.88 10.93 -17.32
CA GLY A 18 -11.84 11.29 -18.27
C GLY A 18 -10.43 11.41 -17.69
N CYS A 19 -10.24 11.29 -16.38
CA CYS A 19 -8.95 11.53 -15.73
C CYS A 19 -7.96 10.37 -15.87
N HIS A 20 -6.65 10.69 -15.87
CA HIS A 20 -5.61 9.77 -15.41
C HIS A 20 -5.39 10.03 -13.92
N VAL A 21 -5.49 8.98 -13.10
CA VAL A 21 -5.39 9.09 -11.64
C VAL A 21 -4.26 8.24 -11.07
N LEU A 22 -3.73 8.69 -9.94
CA LEU A 22 -2.79 7.98 -9.10
C LEU A 22 -3.54 7.38 -7.91
N ALA A 23 -3.57 6.06 -7.80
CA ALA A 23 -4.19 5.31 -6.71
C ALA A 23 -3.11 4.93 -5.68
N ILE A 24 -2.91 5.81 -4.69
CA ILE A 24 -1.86 5.70 -3.69
C ILE A 24 -2.40 4.93 -2.48
N SER A 25 -1.79 3.79 -2.16
CA SER A 25 -2.18 3.00 -0.99
C SER A 25 -1.06 2.96 0.05
N ASP A 26 -1.44 3.05 1.33
CA ASP A 26 -0.52 2.84 2.46
C ASP A 26 -1.28 2.29 3.66
N SER A 27 -0.60 1.70 4.64
CA SER A 27 -1.20 1.16 5.85
C SER A 27 -0.94 2.03 7.06
N SER A 28 -1.92 2.13 7.93
CA SER A 28 -1.76 2.75 9.24
C SER A 28 -2.44 1.92 10.31
N GLU A 29 -2.01 2.09 11.55
CA GLU A 29 -2.66 1.50 12.72
C GLU A 29 -3.38 2.57 13.53
N ILE A 30 -4.59 2.25 13.98
CA ILE A 30 -5.38 3.07 14.87
C ILE A 30 -5.25 2.48 16.27
N ASN A 31 -4.39 3.09 17.07
CA ASN A 31 -4.18 2.70 18.46
C ASN A 31 -5.35 3.18 19.33
N ARG A 32 -5.94 2.25 20.09
CA ARG A 32 -7.09 2.47 20.98
C ARG A 32 -6.81 1.99 22.41
N GLN A 33 -5.56 1.78 22.77
CA GLN A 33 -5.14 1.25 24.07
C GLN A 33 -5.73 2.04 25.26
N ALA A 34 -5.71 3.38 25.17
CA ALA A 34 -6.26 4.27 26.20
C ALA A 34 -7.78 4.09 26.44
N HIS A 35 -8.49 3.41 25.53
CA HIS A 35 -9.92 3.22 25.58
C HIS A 35 -10.34 1.75 25.68
N GLN A 36 -9.40 0.81 25.90
CA GLN A 36 -9.66 -0.63 25.88
C GLN A 36 -10.89 -1.06 26.71
N GLY A 37 -11.11 -0.46 27.89
CA GLY A 37 -12.25 -0.78 28.76
C GLY A 37 -13.62 -0.27 28.29
N ARG A 38 -13.68 0.41 27.14
CA ARG A 38 -14.91 0.93 26.52
C ARG A 38 -15.16 0.35 25.11
N LEU A 39 -14.26 -0.52 24.64
CA LEU A 39 -14.37 -1.12 23.31
C LEU A 39 -15.13 -2.43 23.41
N GLN A 40 -16.02 -2.65 22.44
CA GLN A 40 -16.55 -3.99 22.21
C GLN A 40 -15.42 -4.88 21.65
N PRO A 41 -15.36 -6.17 22.00
CA PRO A 41 -14.36 -7.10 21.47
C PRO A 41 -14.43 -7.22 19.94
N GLU A 42 -15.61 -7.05 19.35
CA GLU A 42 -15.83 -7.20 17.92
C GLU A 42 -15.21 -6.03 17.14
N GLY A 43 -14.24 -6.35 16.29
CA GLY A 43 -13.63 -5.38 15.36
C GLY A 43 -12.33 -4.73 15.85
N VAL A 44 -11.87 -5.08 17.06
CA VAL A 44 -10.57 -4.66 17.60
C VAL A 44 -9.71 -5.88 17.93
N GLY A 45 -8.40 -5.70 17.88
CA GLY A 45 -7.43 -6.74 18.18
C GLY A 45 -6.09 -6.12 18.54
N VAL A 46 -5.00 -6.82 18.28
CA VAL A 46 -3.65 -6.31 18.56
C VAL A 46 -3.03 -5.61 17.34
N VAL A 47 -2.33 -4.50 17.57
CA VAL A 47 -1.64 -3.72 16.52
C VAL A 47 -0.14 -4.08 16.41
N GLY A 48 0.70 -3.18 15.88
CA GLY A 48 2.08 -3.46 15.45
C GLY A 48 2.97 -4.12 16.50
N ASN A 49 2.81 -3.78 17.78
CA ASN A 49 3.57 -4.35 18.89
C ASN A 49 3.01 -5.69 19.43
N ASN A 50 1.91 -6.19 18.85
CA ASN A 50 1.15 -7.36 19.31
C ASN A 50 0.65 -7.27 20.77
N GLN A 51 0.54 -6.06 21.33
CA GLN A 51 0.09 -5.84 22.72
C GLN A 51 -1.03 -4.80 22.77
N ASP A 52 -0.85 -3.67 22.09
CA ASP A 52 -1.79 -2.57 22.12
C ASP A 52 -3.07 -2.92 21.38
N VAL A 53 -4.20 -2.52 21.97
CA VAL A 53 -5.53 -2.71 21.40
C VAL A 53 -5.77 -1.69 20.29
N GLY A 54 -6.20 -2.15 19.12
CA GLY A 54 -6.51 -1.31 17.98
C GLY A 54 -6.87 -2.10 16.73
N PHE A 55 -6.77 -1.46 15.58
CA PHE A 55 -6.98 -2.08 14.28
C PHE A 55 -6.13 -1.40 13.20
N PHE A 56 -5.99 -2.06 12.05
CA PHE A 56 -5.29 -1.54 10.90
C PHE A 56 -6.27 -0.99 9.88
N ILE A 57 -5.80 0.02 9.15
CA ILE A 57 -6.46 0.56 7.98
C ILE A 57 -5.49 0.52 6.79
N HIS A 58 -6.03 0.29 5.60
CA HIS A 58 -5.32 0.43 4.33
C HIS A 58 -6.21 1.18 3.34
N PRO A 59 -6.22 2.52 3.41
CA PRO A 59 -6.93 3.35 2.44
C PRO A 59 -6.18 3.40 1.10
N THR A 60 -6.94 3.63 0.04
CA THR A 60 -6.42 4.02 -1.28
C THR A 60 -6.88 5.42 -1.60
N LEU A 61 -5.94 6.38 -1.57
CA LEU A 61 -6.16 7.78 -1.93
C LEU A 61 -6.02 7.95 -3.44
N VAL A 62 -7.01 8.60 -4.03
CA VAL A 62 -7.04 8.90 -5.47
C VAL A 62 -6.63 10.36 -5.67
N VAL A 63 -5.67 10.57 -6.54
CA VAL A 63 -5.13 11.88 -6.89
C VAL A 63 -5.15 12.04 -8.40
N GLU A 64 -5.55 13.19 -8.91
CA GLU A 64 -5.45 13.50 -10.33
C GLU A 64 -3.98 13.68 -10.73
N SER A 65 -3.54 13.02 -11.81
CA SER A 65 -2.12 12.87 -12.15
C SER A 65 -1.39 14.16 -12.55
N GLU A 66 -2.07 15.11 -13.20
CA GLU A 66 -1.43 16.33 -13.72
C GLU A 66 -1.39 17.45 -12.68
N THR A 67 -2.50 17.65 -11.98
CA THR A 67 -2.72 18.73 -11.02
C THR A 67 -2.31 18.36 -9.59
N GLY A 68 -2.24 17.05 -9.28
CA GLY A 68 -2.01 16.57 -7.92
C GLY A 68 -3.20 16.79 -6.97
N LEU A 69 -4.40 17.08 -7.49
CA LEU A 69 -5.59 17.30 -6.68
C LEU A 69 -6.08 15.98 -6.07
N PRO A 70 -6.27 15.87 -4.73
CA PRO A 70 -6.89 14.70 -4.14
C PRO A 70 -8.39 14.66 -4.49
N LEU A 71 -8.82 13.56 -5.10
CA LEU A 71 -10.19 13.35 -5.57
C LEU A 71 -11.05 12.54 -4.59
N GLY A 72 -10.43 11.82 -3.65
CA GLY A 72 -11.13 11.07 -2.62
C GLY A 72 -10.48 9.74 -2.28
N LEU A 73 -11.22 8.87 -1.58
CA LEU A 73 -10.81 7.51 -1.26
C LEU A 73 -11.62 6.52 -2.09
N SER A 74 -10.97 5.71 -2.93
CA SER A 74 -11.66 4.67 -3.70
C SER A 74 -12.07 3.48 -2.84
N THR A 75 -11.25 3.15 -1.84
CA THR A 75 -11.53 2.07 -0.90
C THR A 75 -10.78 2.25 0.41
N VAL A 76 -11.28 1.60 1.46
CA VAL A 76 -10.59 1.48 2.75
C VAL A 76 -10.78 0.07 3.27
N GLN A 77 -9.67 -0.64 3.44
CA GLN A 77 -9.68 -1.92 4.13
C GLN A 77 -9.48 -1.69 5.63
N VAL A 78 -10.22 -2.44 6.44
CA VAL A 78 -10.12 -2.41 7.90
C VAL A 78 -10.02 -3.84 8.40
N TRP A 79 -9.01 -4.13 9.22
CA TRP A 79 -8.84 -5.45 9.83
C TRP A 79 -8.13 -5.33 11.18
N HIS A 80 -8.18 -6.39 11.97
CA HIS A 80 -7.46 -6.49 13.24
C HIS A 80 -6.75 -7.85 13.29
N ARG A 81 -5.74 -7.98 14.15
CA ARG A 81 -5.07 -9.26 14.40
C ARG A 81 -5.61 -9.86 15.70
N PRO A 82 -5.90 -11.16 15.75
CA PRO A 82 -6.24 -11.81 17.01
C PRO A 82 -5.05 -11.71 17.98
N ALA A 83 -5.37 -11.56 19.28
CA ALA A 83 -4.36 -11.43 20.34
C ALA A 83 -3.47 -12.67 20.42
N GLU A 84 -4.08 -13.85 20.32
CA GLU A 84 -3.38 -15.11 20.20
C GLU A 84 -3.23 -15.44 18.70
N ARG A 85 -1.99 -15.42 18.22
CA ARG A 85 -1.67 -15.91 16.87
C ARG A 85 -0.34 -16.64 16.85
N PRO A 86 -0.26 -17.79 16.18
CA PRO A 86 1.01 -18.47 15.95
C PRO A 86 1.97 -17.56 15.17
N SER A 87 3.26 -17.75 15.40
CA SER A 87 4.33 -17.05 14.68
C SER A 87 4.24 -17.31 13.17
N LYS A 88 4.96 -16.50 12.37
CA LYS A 88 5.05 -16.71 10.92
C LYS A 88 5.67 -18.07 10.56
N ALA A 89 6.56 -18.58 11.41
CA ALA A 89 7.21 -19.87 11.20
C ALA A 89 6.23 -21.02 11.39
N GLU A 90 5.46 -20.98 12.48
CA GLU A 90 4.44 -22.00 12.81
C GLU A 90 3.31 -22.04 11.77
N ARG A 91 2.99 -20.89 11.15
CA ARG A 91 2.00 -20.82 10.05
C ARG A 91 2.54 -21.22 8.68
N HIS A 92 3.81 -21.62 8.58
CA HIS A 92 4.47 -21.86 7.29
C HIS A 92 4.25 -20.70 6.29
N TYR A 93 4.36 -19.45 6.78
CA TYR A 93 3.96 -18.24 6.05
C TYR A 93 4.45 -18.15 4.61
N LYS A 94 5.67 -18.64 4.32
CA LYS A 94 6.23 -18.64 2.96
C LYS A 94 5.43 -19.49 1.95
N ARG A 95 4.76 -20.55 2.42
CA ARG A 95 3.98 -21.49 1.61
C ARG A 95 2.50 -21.12 1.52
N GLN A 96 2.03 -20.17 2.32
CA GLN A 96 0.63 -19.75 2.27
C GLN A 96 0.33 -19.08 0.93
N PRO A 97 -0.90 -19.24 0.40
CA PRO A 97 -1.44 -18.42 -0.68
C PRO A 97 -1.33 -16.93 -0.34
N ILE A 98 -1.27 -16.07 -1.35
CA ILE A 98 -1.15 -14.62 -1.10
C ILE A 98 -2.36 -14.10 -0.34
N GLU A 99 -3.55 -14.60 -0.64
CA GLU A 99 -4.86 -14.21 -0.10
C GLU A 99 -4.95 -14.38 1.43
N GLU A 100 -4.17 -15.30 2.00
CA GLU A 100 -4.08 -15.52 3.45
C GLU A 100 -3.06 -14.61 4.14
N LYS A 101 -2.23 -13.91 3.36
CA LYS A 101 -1.17 -13.02 3.88
C LYS A 101 -1.70 -11.61 4.00
N GLU A 102 -1.23 -10.90 5.02
CA GLU A 102 -1.53 -9.46 5.17
C GLU A 102 -1.04 -8.62 3.98
N SER A 103 -0.03 -9.07 3.24
CA SER A 103 0.43 -8.42 2.01
C SER A 103 -0.60 -8.46 0.86
N TYR A 104 -1.65 -9.29 0.96
CA TYR A 104 -2.75 -9.27 0.01
C TYR A 104 -3.51 -7.94 0.01
N LYS A 105 -3.39 -7.14 1.08
CA LYS A 105 -3.98 -5.80 1.17
C LYS A 105 -3.73 -4.96 -0.10
N TRP A 106 -2.54 -5.04 -0.69
CA TRP A 106 -2.20 -4.31 -1.91
C TRP A 106 -3.08 -4.69 -3.10
N ILE A 107 -3.21 -6.00 -3.36
CA ILE A 107 -4.02 -6.54 -4.46
C ILE A 107 -5.50 -6.30 -4.19
N LYS A 108 -5.95 -6.53 -2.96
CA LYS A 108 -7.32 -6.33 -2.54
C LYS A 108 -7.75 -4.85 -2.62
N SER A 109 -6.85 -3.91 -2.36
CA SER A 109 -7.12 -2.47 -2.50
C SER A 109 -7.30 -2.09 -3.96
N ALA A 110 -6.44 -2.60 -4.85
CA ALA A 110 -6.59 -2.37 -6.27
C ALA A 110 -7.91 -2.96 -6.81
N GLN A 111 -8.16 -4.25 -6.55
CA GLN A 111 -9.40 -4.93 -6.95
C GLN A 111 -10.65 -4.24 -6.38
N GLY A 112 -10.59 -3.79 -5.13
CA GLY A 112 -11.70 -3.08 -4.48
C GLY A 112 -11.94 -1.66 -5.04
N SER A 113 -10.97 -1.09 -5.74
CA SER A 113 -11.07 0.24 -6.34
C SER A 113 -11.55 0.21 -7.79
N GLU A 114 -11.39 -0.91 -8.51
CA GLU A 114 -11.74 -1.00 -9.93
C GLU A 114 -13.20 -0.63 -10.22
N ALA A 115 -14.14 -1.08 -9.39
CA ALA A 115 -15.55 -0.73 -9.57
C ALA A 115 -15.81 0.78 -9.53
N VAL A 116 -15.07 1.51 -8.68
CA VAL A 116 -15.14 2.97 -8.59
C VAL A 116 -14.53 3.61 -9.83
N PHE A 117 -13.39 3.09 -10.32
CA PHE A 117 -12.71 3.63 -11.48
C PHE A 117 -13.45 3.38 -12.80
N GLU A 118 -14.01 2.19 -12.97
CA GLU A 118 -14.84 1.83 -14.14
C GLU A 118 -16.11 2.69 -14.18
N ALA A 119 -16.85 2.75 -13.07
CA ALA A 119 -18.07 3.55 -12.99
C ALA A 119 -17.81 5.06 -13.07
N GLY A 120 -16.62 5.50 -12.68
CA GLY A 120 -16.16 6.88 -12.76
C GLY A 120 -15.63 7.28 -14.13
N GLY A 121 -15.47 6.37 -15.10
CA GLY A 121 -14.98 6.70 -16.44
C GLY A 121 -13.51 7.13 -16.50
N VAL A 122 -12.67 6.56 -15.64
CA VAL A 122 -11.22 6.83 -15.60
C VAL A 122 -10.54 6.31 -16.87
N THR A 123 -9.67 7.11 -17.49
CA THR A 123 -8.93 6.69 -18.70
C THR A 123 -7.68 5.87 -18.37
N GLN A 124 -7.04 6.13 -17.22
CA GLN A 124 -5.88 5.38 -16.74
C GLN A 124 -5.77 5.46 -15.20
N VAL A 125 -5.34 4.38 -14.56
CA VAL A 125 -5.03 4.36 -13.12
C VAL A 125 -3.60 3.90 -12.92
N THR A 126 -2.76 4.70 -12.28
CA THR A 126 -1.45 4.23 -11.81
C THR A 126 -1.56 3.84 -10.35
N TYR A 127 -1.39 2.56 -10.05
CA TYR A 127 -1.36 2.07 -8.67
C TYR A 127 0.01 2.32 -8.05
N ILE A 128 0.04 3.02 -6.92
CA ILE A 128 1.28 3.41 -6.25
C ILE A 128 1.34 2.77 -4.87
N GLY A 129 2.47 2.12 -4.60
CA GLY A 129 2.78 1.54 -3.30
C GLY A 129 4.24 1.78 -2.91
N ASP A 130 4.49 1.75 -1.60
CA ASP A 130 5.82 1.91 -1.05
C ASP A 130 6.66 0.61 -1.17
N SER A 131 7.80 0.54 -0.49
CA SER A 131 8.64 -0.67 -0.50
C SER A 131 7.99 -1.92 0.09
N GLU A 132 6.98 -1.80 0.95
CA GLU A 132 6.28 -2.98 1.47
C GLU A 132 5.47 -3.67 0.37
N SER A 133 5.08 -2.93 -0.67
CA SER A 133 4.38 -3.45 -1.85
C SER A 133 5.30 -4.11 -2.89
N ASP A 134 6.62 -4.17 -2.66
CA ASP A 134 7.58 -4.87 -3.53
C ASP A 134 7.47 -6.40 -3.38
N ILE A 135 6.34 -6.93 -3.86
CA ILE A 135 5.95 -8.34 -3.94
C ILE A 135 5.67 -8.73 -5.39
N HIS A 136 5.72 -10.02 -5.71
CA HIS A 136 5.62 -10.48 -7.10
C HIS A 136 4.17 -10.54 -7.59
N GLU A 137 3.26 -10.87 -6.69
CA GLU A 137 1.89 -11.26 -6.99
C GLU A 137 1.08 -10.17 -7.73
N PRO A 138 1.16 -8.86 -7.39
CA PRO A 138 0.43 -7.82 -8.11
C PRO A 138 0.78 -7.75 -9.61
N TRP A 139 2.04 -7.99 -9.98
CA TRP A 139 2.50 -7.93 -11.37
C TRP A 139 1.84 -8.98 -12.27
N PHE A 140 1.37 -10.08 -11.68
CA PHE A 140 0.71 -11.17 -12.42
C PHE A 140 -0.81 -11.17 -12.26
N GLN A 141 -1.33 -10.68 -11.12
CA GLN A 141 -2.75 -10.73 -10.81
C GLN A 141 -3.53 -9.50 -11.29
N MET A 142 -2.85 -8.38 -11.56
CA MET A 142 -3.50 -7.15 -11.97
C MET A 142 -3.36 -6.92 -13.48
N PRO A 143 -4.43 -6.53 -14.19
CA PRO A 143 -4.31 -6.08 -15.57
C PRO A 143 -3.34 -4.90 -15.60
N GLN A 144 -2.43 -4.86 -16.57
CA GLN A 144 -1.45 -3.76 -16.69
C GLN A 144 -1.87 -2.74 -17.76
N THR A 145 -2.71 -3.15 -18.72
CA THR A 145 -3.27 -2.25 -19.73
C THR A 145 -4.15 -1.20 -19.06
N HIS A 146 -3.82 0.09 -19.23
CA HIS A 146 -4.44 1.23 -18.54
C HIS A 146 -4.36 1.21 -17.01
N ARG A 147 -3.54 0.33 -16.43
CA ARG A 147 -3.44 0.07 -14.98
C ARG A 147 -1.99 -0.16 -14.51
N PRO A 148 -1.01 0.69 -14.87
CA PRO A 148 0.39 0.47 -14.51
C PRO A 148 0.62 0.46 -12.99
N LEU A 149 1.60 -0.33 -12.55
CA LEU A 149 2.10 -0.36 -11.17
C LEU A 149 3.36 0.51 -11.03
N LEU A 150 3.40 1.36 -9.99
CA LEU A 150 4.59 2.08 -9.56
C LEU A 150 4.92 1.70 -8.12
N VAL A 151 5.99 0.93 -7.95
CA VAL A 151 6.40 0.39 -6.65
C VAL A 151 7.86 0.72 -6.40
N ARG A 152 8.17 1.18 -5.18
CA ARG A 152 9.56 1.39 -4.77
C ARG A 152 10.27 0.05 -4.55
N ALA A 153 11.19 -0.31 -5.44
CA ALA A 153 12.01 -1.51 -5.29
C ALA A 153 12.83 -1.46 -3.98
N CYS A 154 12.80 -2.56 -3.21
CA CYS A 154 13.62 -2.78 -2.02
C CYS A 154 14.28 -4.16 -2.00
N ARG A 155 13.88 -5.06 -2.90
CA ARG A 155 14.48 -6.38 -3.09
C ARG A 155 15.39 -6.35 -4.31
N ASP A 156 16.61 -6.85 -4.12
CA ASP A 156 17.52 -7.04 -5.24
C ASP A 156 17.17 -8.38 -5.92
N ARG A 157 16.65 -8.30 -7.15
CA ARG A 157 16.09 -9.43 -7.89
C ARG A 157 17.00 -9.77 -9.06
N LEU A 158 17.18 -11.05 -9.35
CA LEU A 158 17.85 -11.45 -10.59
C LEU A 158 16.96 -11.13 -11.79
N LEU A 159 17.57 -10.60 -12.86
CA LEU A 159 16.87 -10.36 -14.11
C LEU A 159 16.89 -11.63 -14.95
N SER A 160 15.84 -11.88 -15.74
CA SER A 160 15.76 -13.09 -16.59
C SER A 160 16.78 -13.07 -17.74
N ASP A 161 17.10 -11.88 -18.23
CA ASP A 161 17.82 -11.69 -19.49
C ASP A 161 19.29 -11.26 -19.25
N CYS A 162 19.72 -11.18 -18.00
CA CYS A 162 21.10 -10.86 -17.65
C CYS A 162 21.54 -11.54 -16.36
N GLU A 163 22.84 -11.81 -16.21
CA GLU A 163 23.41 -12.43 -15.01
C GLU A 163 23.51 -11.47 -13.80
N ALA A 164 23.22 -10.19 -14.00
CA ALA A 164 23.25 -9.18 -12.95
C ALA A 164 21.92 -9.11 -12.18
N SER A 165 22.01 -8.72 -10.91
CA SER A 165 20.83 -8.32 -10.13
C SER A 165 20.30 -6.96 -10.57
N LEU A 166 19.04 -6.66 -10.25
CA LEU A 166 18.34 -5.43 -10.63
C LEU A 166 19.15 -4.18 -10.29
N PHE A 167 19.67 -4.07 -9.06
CA PHE A 167 20.41 -2.88 -8.66
C PHE A 167 21.78 -2.81 -9.31
N ALA A 168 22.46 -3.95 -9.50
CA ALA A 168 23.73 -3.99 -10.22
C ALA A 168 23.55 -3.57 -11.68
N HIS A 169 22.50 -4.07 -12.34
CA HIS A 169 22.16 -3.71 -13.71
C HIS A 169 21.83 -2.21 -13.84
N LEU A 170 21.00 -1.67 -12.93
CA LEU A 170 20.66 -0.24 -12.93
C LEU A 170 21.88 0.67 -12.70
N ALA A 171 22.84 0.24 -11.88
CA ALA A 171 24.07 1.00 -11.61
C ALA A 171 25.01 1.09 -12.83
N LEU A 172 24.90 0.16 -13.79
CA LEU A 172 25.67 0.20 -15.04
C LEU A 172 25.03 1.11 -16.10
N ASN A 173 23.75 1.46 -15.94
CA ASN A 173 23.07 2.33 -16.90
C ASN A 173 23.56 3.78 -16.78
N PRO A 174 23.72 4.48 -17.91
CA PRO A 174 24.09 5.90 -17.87
C PRO A 174 23.03 6.69 -17.11
N CYS A 175 23.48 7.66 -16.31
CA CYS A 175 22.58 8.62 -15.68
C CYS A 175 21.90 9.44 -16.79
N TRP A 176 20.57 9.37 -16.84
CA TRP A 176 19.77 10.14 -17.80
C TRP A 176 19.65 11.61 -17.37
N GLU A 177 19.25 11.83 -16.12
CA GLU A 177 19.10 13.17 -15.55
C GLU A 177 19.37 13.14 -14.05
N HIS A 178 19.81 14.27 -13.51
CA HIS A 178 20.01 14.48 -12.08
C HIS A 178 19.20 15.69 -11.62
N THR A 179 18.28 15.47 -10.70
CA THR A 179 17.53 16.53 -10.02
C THR A 179 17.91 16.59 -8.55
N ARG A 180 18.09 17.80 -8.01
CA ARG A 180 18.29 18.02 -6.58
C ARG A 180 16.97 18.38 -5.92
N LEU A 181 16.67 17.70 -4.82
CA LEU A 181 15.49 17.99 -3.99
C LEU A 181 15.95 18.58 -2.66
N THR A 182 15.29 19.64 -2.20
CA THR A 182 15.49 20.18 -0.86
C THR A 182 14.58 19.45 0.11
N CYS A 183 15.18 18.70 1.04
CA CYS A 183 14.45 18.07 2.13
C CYS A 183 14.49 18.97 3.37
N TRP A 184 13.34 19.46 3.80
CA TRP A 184 13.22 20.21 5.04
C TRP A 184 13.10 19.21 6.20
N LEU A 185 14.20 18.97 6.90
CA LEU A 185 14.19 18.21 8.15
C LEU A 185 13.59 19.10 9.25
N THR A 186 12.29 19.00 9.48
CA THR A 186 11.69 19.54 10.70
C THR A 186 11.98 18.56 11.85
N HIS A 187 12.69 19.05 12.87
CA HIS A 187 13.11 18.44 14.14
C HIS A 187 14.56 17.94 14.20
N GLY A 188 15.30 18.50 15.17
CA GLY A 188 16.73 18.34 15.38
C GLY A 188 17.20 16.88 15.38
N SER A 189 18.28 16.66 14.64
CA SER A 189 18.99 15.39 14.56
C SER A 189 19.43 14.93 15.95
N THR A 190 18.80 13.88 16.48
CA THR A 190 19.54 12.90 17.26
C THR A 190 20.01 11.83 16.27
N GLU A 191 21.32 11.73 16.09
CA GLU A 191 21.94 10.69 15.29
C GLU A 191 21.45 9.32 15.78
N LYS A 192 20.73 8.57 14.94
CA LYS A 192 20.52 7.15 15.16
C LYS A 192 21.78 6.42 14.71
N PRO A 193 22.49 5.69 15.59
CA PRO A 193 23.67 4.95 15.18
C PRO A 193 23.31 3.93 14.11
N GLY A 194 24.07 3.94 13.02
CA GLY A 194 23.84 3.14 11.83
C GLY A 194 23.66 1.67 12.15
N ARG A 195 22.55 1.10 11.70
CA ARG A 195 22.35 -0.35 11.67
C ARG A 195 23.33 -0.91 10.63
N ARG A 196 24.43 -1.51 11.09
CA ARG A 196 25.35 -2.25 10.22
C ARG A 196 24.56 -3.36 9.51
N ARG A 197 24.68 -3.40 8.18
CA ARG A 197 24.28 -4.55 7.37
C ARG A 197 25.25 -5.70 7.60
#